data_AF-A0A8H3JUT9-F1
#
_entry.id   AF-A0A8H3JUT9-F1
#
_cell.length_a   1.000
_cell.length_b   1.000
_cell.length_c   1.000
_cell.angle_alpha   90.00
_cell.angle_beta   90.00
_cell.angle_gamma   90.00
#
_symmetry.space_group_name_H-M   'P 1'
#
loop_
_entity.id
_entity.type
_entity.pdbx_description
1 polymer ?
#
loop_
_entity_poly.entity_id
_entity_poly.type
_entity_poly.pdbx_seq_one_letter_code
_entity_poly.pdbx_strand_id
1 'polypeptide(L)'
;MPALTIAVQPPSRTQVSTILDPPLVAEFNFKGSVSGFYFFAMAILLTRNGDIVEHGLAGTTTMTGMDVTALVGSSRTTIYFPFTDLSLLYEGAYKIRVDVYKIAYENSDGYIFQDQIKTSRITVVNEDVPAGTLSSSERGVIRALQNAGVSIP
;
A
#
# COMPACT_ATOMS: atom_id res chain seq x y z
N MET A 1 -13.80 -9.82 12.23
CA MET A 1 -13.98 -9.02 11.00
C MET A 1 -12.62 -8.87 10.32
N PRO A 2 -12.60 -8.78 8.97
CA PRO A 2 -11.39 -8.35 8.27
C PRO A 2 -10.94 -6.98 8.80
N ALA A 3 -9.64 -6.72 8.76
CA ALA A 3 -9.06 -5.45 9.18
C ALA A 3 -8.04 -5.01 8.14
N LEU A 4 -8.18 -3.78 7.65
CA LEU A 4 -7.25 -3.14 6.73
C LEU A 4 -6.49 -2.02 7.46
N THR A 5 -5.16 -2.07 7.41
CA THR A 5 -4.26 -1.08 8.03
C THR A 5 -3.15 -0.66 7.06
N ILE A 6 -2.44 0.41 7.39
CA ILE A 6 -1.18 0.78 6.73
C ILE A 6 -0.04 0.21 7.58
N ALA A 7 0.65 -0.81 7.07
CA ALA A 7 1.76 -1.47 7.74
C ALA A 7 3.09 -0.72 7.57
N VAL A 8 3.25 0.00 6.45
CA VAL A 8 4.35 0.97 6.25
C VAL A 8 3.77 2.26 5.70
N GLN A 9 3.95 3.35 6.43
CA GLN A 9 3.55 4.67 5.98
C GLN A 9 4.53 5.17 4.92
N PRO A 10 4.05 5.84 3.86
CA PRO A 10 4.93 6.61 3.00
C PRO A 10 5.54 7.79 3.79
N PRO A 11 6.63 8.40 3.31
CA PRO A 11 7.24 9.53 3.98
C PRO A 11 6.23 10.68 4.15
N SER A 12 6.29 11.37 5.30
CA SER A 12 5.41 12.52 5.57
C SER A 12 5.73 13.73 4.69
N ARG A 13 6.91 13.73 4.06
CA ARG A 13 7.38 14.73 3.11
C ARG A 13 8.21 14.05 2.03
N THR A 14 8.01 14.41 0.76
CA THR A 14 8.78 13.86 -0.37
C THR A 14 8.99 14.92 -1.44
N GLN A 15 9.92 14.65 -2.36
CA GLN A 15 10.15 15.46 -3.55
C GLN A 15 9.18 15.05 -4.67
N VAL A 16 8.78 16.02 -5.50
CA VAL A 16 8.00 15.75 -6.72
C VAL A 16 8.70 14.71 -7.59
N SER A 17 7.95 13.74 -8.11
CA SER A 17 8.43 12.70 -9.04
C SER A 17 9.55 11.80 -8.50
N THR A 18 9.76 11.78 -7.18
CA THR A 18 10.67 10.83 -6.51
C THR A 18 9.88 9.65 -5.96
N ILE A 19 10.45 8.44 -6.10
CA ILE A 19 9.87 7.23 -5.51
C ILE A 19 9.74 7.42 -3.99
N LEU A 20 8.58 7.05 -3.45
CA LEU A 20 8.31 7.11 -2.03
C LEU A 20 9.25 6.16 -1.27
N ASP A 21 10.11 6.75 -0.45
CA ASP A 21 10.96 6.03 0.49
C ASP A 21 10.77 6.60 1.91
N PRO A 22 10.19 5.80 2.85
CA PRO A 22 9.78 4.40 2.70
C PRO A 22 8.59 4.16 1.76
N PRO A 23 8.44 2.94 1.20
CA PRO A 23 7.32 2.61 0.33
C PRO A 23 6.01 2.50 1.10
N LEU A 24 4.89 2.60 0.39
CA LEU A 24 3.58 2.36 0.97
C LEU A 24 3.30 0.85 1.02
N VAL A 25 2.97 0.33 2.21
CA VAL A 25 2.50 -1.07 2.36
C VAL A 25 1.18 -1.09 3.12
N ALA A 26 0.13 -1.61 2.48
CA ALA A 26 -1.13 -1.91 3.15
C ALA A 26 -1.17 -3.37 3.63
N GLU A 27 -1.83 -3.61 4.77
CA GLU A 27 -1.99 -4.92 5.39
C GLU A 27 -3.47 -5.25 5.55
N PHE A 28 -3.88 -6.41 5.04
CA PHE A 28 -5.22 -6.92 5.18
C PHE A 28 -5.23 -8.25 5.94
N ASN A 29 -5.92 -8.27 7.07
CA ASN A 29 -5.95 -9.40 8.00
C ASN A 29 -7.37 -9.96 8.19
N PHE A 30 -7.56 -11.25 7.97
CA PHE A 30 -8.86 -11.91 8.16
C PHE A 30 -8.72 -13.33 8.73
N LYS A 31 -9.86 -13.95 9.10
CA LYS A 31 -9.90 -15.35 9.57
C LYS A 31 -10.28 -16.25 8.40
N GLY A 32 -9.61 -17.40 8.25
CA GLY A 32 -9.85 -18.37 7.18
C GLY A 32 -8.80 -18.34 6.08
N SER A 33 -8.75 -19.36 5.22
CA SER A 33 -7.76 -19.50 4.14
C SER A 33 -8.06 -18.63 2.91
N VAL A 34 -7.03 -18.35 2.11
CA VAL A 34 -7.14 -17.66 0.79
C VAL A 34 -7.58 -18.59 -0.35
N SER A 35 -8.17 -19.75 -0.06
CA SER A 35 -8.51 -20.75 -1.08
C SER A 35 -9.69 -20.30 -1.94
N GLY A 36 -9.51 -20.31 -3.27
CA GLY A 36 -10.59 -19.99 -4.23
C GLY A 36 -10.72 -18.50 -4.61
N PHE A 37 -9.87 -17.64 -4.06
CA PHE A 37 -9.86 -16.21 -4.37
C PHE A 37 -8.47 -15.60 -4.22
N TYR A 38 -8.30 -14.40 -4.77
CA TYR A 38 -7.17 -13.53 -4.48
C TYR A 38 -7.67 -12.12 -4.18
N PHE A 39 -6.77 -11.28 -3.67
CA PHE A 39 -7.05 -9.87 -3.45
C PHE A 39 -6.13 -9.02 -4.29
N PHE A 40 -6.61 -7.84 -4.67
CA PHE A 40 -5.78 -6.79 -5.19
C PHE A 40 -6.15 -5.48 -4.50
N ALA A 41 -5.25 -4.51 -4.54
CA ALA A 41 -5.46 -3.20 -3.98
C ALA A 41 -5.15 -2.12 -5.00
N MET A 42 -5.88 -1.00 -4.91
CA MET A 42 -5.64 0.19 -5.73
C MET A 42 -5.23 1.35 -4.86
N ALA A 43 -4.13 2.03 -5.22
CA ALA A 43 -3.67 3.26 -4.61
C ALA A 43 -4.24 4.47 -5.37
N ILE A 44 -4.92 5.35 -4.64
CA ILE A 44 -5.61 6.53 -5.19
C ILE A 44 -5.14 7.77 -4.44
N LEU A 45 -4.71 8.79 -5.17
CA LEU A 45 -4.30 10.06 -4.56
C LEU A 45 -5.51 10.92 -4.23
N LEU A 46 -5.52 11.44 -3.01
CA LEU A 46 -6.56 12.34 -2.52
C LEU A 46 -5.97 13.68 -2.11
N THR A 47 -6.67 14.77 -2.44
CA THR A 47 -6.41 16.09 -1.87
C THR A 47 -6.76 16.13 -0.38
N ARG A 48 -6.39 17.22 0.31
CA ARG A 48 -6.82 17.46 1.69
C ARG A 48 -8.34 17.38 1.88
N ASN A 49 -9.11 17.79 0.88
CA ASN A 49 -10.57 17.81 0.93
C ASN A 49 -11.19 16.43 0.62
N GLY A 50 -10.37 15.47 0.17
CA GLY A 50 -10.80 14.12 -0.18
C GLY A 50 -11.14 13.95 -1.67
N ASP A 51 -10.88 14.96 -2.50
CA ASP A 51 -11.07 14.88 -3.94
C ASP A 51 -10.01 13.97 -4.56
N ILE A 52 -10.40 13.16 -5.53
CA ILE A 52 -9.48 12.30 -6.27
C ILE A 52 -8.64 13.16 -7.19
N VAL A 53 -7.33 12.97 -7.14
CA VAL A 53 -6.38 13.59 -8.06
C VAL A 53 -6.06 12.59 -9.17
N GLU A 54 -6.79 12.69 -10.27
CA GLU A 54 -6.54 11.87 -11.44
C GLU A 54 -5.12 12.09 -11.96
N HIS A 55 -4.45 10.99 -12.34
CA HIS A 55 -3.07 11.02 -12.82
C HIS A 55 -2.07 11.72 -11.90
N GLY A 56 -2.34 11.80 -10.59
CA GLY A 56 -1.43 12.39 -9.60
C GLY A 56 -0.36 11.44 -9.06
N LEU A 57 -0.56 10.13 -9.25
CA LEU A 57 0.41 9.08 -8.93
C LEU A 57 1.03 8.52 -10.21
N ALA A 58 2.33 8.30 -10.18
CA ALA A 58 3.05 7.46 -11.13
C ALA A 58 3.59 6.19 -10.44
N GLY A 59 4.00 5.21 -11.24
CA GLY A 59 4.38 3.87 -10.78
C GLY A 59 3.20 2.89 -10.82
N THR A 60 3.32 1.80 -10.07
CA THR A 60 2.34 0.74 -10.02
C THR A 60 1.23 1.11 -9.02
N THR A 61 0.07 1.55 -9.52
CA THR A 61 -1.07 1.96 -8.67
C THR A 61 -2.05 0.83 -8.36
N THR A 62 -1.88 -0.34 -8.96
CA THR A 62 -2.68 -1.54 -8.69
C THR A 62 -1.76 -2.71 -8.38
N MET A 63 -1.98 -3.38 -7.24
CA MET A 63 -1.09 -4.41 -6.72
C MET A 63 -1.88 -5.66 -6.31
N THR A 64 -1.45 -6.83 -6.77
CA THR A 64 -1.98 -8.11 -6.26
C THR A 64 -1.42 -8.36 -4.86
N GLY A 65 -2.29 -8.81 -3.95
CA GLY A 65 -1.91 -9.09 -2.58
C GLY A 65 -1.01 -10.30 -2.44
N MET A 66 0.00 -10.19 -1.59
CA MET A 66 0.92 -11.26 -1.23
C MET A 66 0.50 -11.88 0.10
N ASP A 67 0.20 -13.18 0.12
CA ASP A 67 0.01 -13.91 1.37
C ASP A 67 1.36 -14.09 2.09
N VAL A 68 1.49 -13.41 3.23
CA VAL A 68 2.69 -13.44 4.07
C VAL A 68 2.46 -14.16 5.39
N THR A 69 1.31 -14.84 5.55
CA THR A 69 0.87 -15.44 6.82
C THR A 69 1.94 -16.32 7.46
N ALA A 70 2.57 -17.19 6.66
CA ALA A 70 3.64 -18.07 7.12
C ALA A 70 4.94 -17.30 7.45
N LEU A 71 5.24 -16.24 6.70
CA LEU A 71 6.45 -15.43 6.90
C LEU A 71 6.40 -14.62 8.20
N VAL A 72 5.21 -14.13 8.56
CA VAL A 72 5.01 -13.35 9.80
C VAL A 72 4.55 -14.20 10.98
N GLY A 73 4.39 -15.51 10.79
CA GLY A 73 3.96 -16.45 11.85
C GLY A 73 2.58 -16.13 12.42
N SER A 74 1.67 -15.58 11.61
CA SER A 74 0.35 -15.14 12.08
C SER A 74 -0.64 -16.31 12.13
N SER A 75 -1.51 -16.30 13.15
CA SER A 75 -2.66 -17.22 13.24
C SER A 75 -3.85 -16.77 12.38
N ARG A 76 -3.78 -15.56 11.83
CA ARG A 76 -4.74 -14.99 10.90
C ARG A 76 -4.08 -14.87 9.54
N THR A 77 -4.87 -15.01 8.49
CA THR A 77 -4.37 -14.78 7.15
C THR A 77 -4.03 -13.31 7.00
N THR A 78 -2.79 -13.04 6.60
CA THR A 78 -2.19 -11.71 6.49
C THR A 78 -1.71 -11.51 5.07
N ILE A 79 -2.22 -10.47 4.42
CA ILE A 79 -1.90 -10.13 3.04
C ILE A 79 -1.28 -8.74 3.00
N TYR A 80 -0.12 -8.63 2.35
CA TYR A 80 0.53 -7.36 2.06
C TYR A 80 0.29 -6.90 0.63
N PHE A 81 0.09 -5.59 0.47
CA PHE A 81 0.03 -4.90 -0.81
C PHE A 81 1.17 -3.87 -0.84
N PRO A 82 2.37 -4.26 -1.30
CA PRO A 82 3.52 -3.38 -1.32
C PRO A 82 3.54 -2.52 -2.59
N PHE A 83 3.42 -1.21 -2.43
CA PHE A 83 3.53 -0.24 -3.51
C PHE A 83 4.93 0.40 -3.47
N THR A 84 5.87 -0.17 -4.22
CA THR A 84 7.32 0.07 -4.07
C THR A 84 7.90 1.12 -5.01
N ASP A 85 7.13 1.57 -6.00
CA ASP A 85 7.56 2.47 -7.07
C ASP A 85 6.65 3.70 -7.21
N LEU A 86 5.76 3.94 -6.22
CA LEU A 86 4.86 5.09 -6.25
C LEU A 86 5.64 6.39 -6.13
N SER A 87 5.24 7.37 -6.93
CA SER A 87 5.71 8.76 -6.83
C SER A 87 4.55 9.73 -7.05
N LEU A 88 4.61 10.92 -6.44
CA LEU A 88 3.60 11.96 -6.57
C LEU A 88 4.08 13.03 -7.56
N LEU A 89 3.25 13.35 -8.55
CA LEU A 89 3.66 14.17 -9.70
C LEU A 89 3.48 15.68 -9.50
N TYR A 90 2.79 16.10 -8.44
CA TYR A 90 2.45 17.50 -8.22
C TYR A 90 2.75 17.92 -6.79
N GLU A 91 3.19 19.16 -6.61
CA GLU A 91 3.38 19.77 -5.28
C GLU A 91 2.04 19.91 -4.55
N GLY A 92 2.06 19.69 -3.24
CA GLY A 92 0.87 19.87 -2.42
C GLY A 92 0.83 18.97 -1.20
N ALA A 93 -0.33 18.95 -0.55
CA ALA A 93 -0.60 18.11 0.61
C ALA A 93 -1.67 17.06 0.29
N TYR A 94 -1.28 15.80 0.38
CA TYR A 94 -2.10 14.68 -0.08
C TYR A 94 -2.22 13.58 0.97
N LYS A 95 -3.13 12.65 0.70
CA LYS A 95 -3.15 11.30 1.29
C LYS A 95 -3.28 10.30 0.17
N ILE A 96 -2.76 9.10 0.35
CA ILE A 96 -3.04 7.97 -0.53
C ILE A 96 -4.12 7.13 0.14
N ARG A 97 -5.19 6.82 -0.59
CA ARG A 97 -6.19 5.84 -0.17
C ARG A 97 -5.88 4.52 -0.86
N VAL A 98 -5.91 3.44 -0.09
CA VAL A 98 -5.79 2.08 -0.59
C VAL A 98 -7.14 1.41 -0.49
N ASP A 99 -7.69 1.01 -1.63
CA ASP A 99 -8.95 0.29 -1.73
C ASP A 99 -8.64 -1.18 -2.01
N VAL A 100 -9.15 -2.10 -1.18
CA VAL A 100 -8.90 -3.55 -1.32
C VAL A 100 -10.13 -4.24 -1.89
N TYR A 101 -9.89 -5.13 -2.85
CA TYR A 101 -10.91 -5.88 -3.56
C TYR A 101 -10.59 -7.38 -3.53
N LYS A 102 -11.65 -8.19 -3.58
CA LYS A 102 -11.59 -9.65 -3.65
C LYS A 102 -12.10 -10.14 -5.00
N ILE A 103 -11.38 -11.07 -5.63
CA ILE A 103 -11.78 -11.74 -6.87
C ILE A 103 -11.80 -13.25 -6.64
N ALA A 104 -12.87 -13.93 -7.09
CA ALA A 104 -12.94 -15.39 -7.10
C ALA A 104 -12.23 -15.94 -8.34
N TYR A 105 -11.44 -17.02 -8.21
CA TYR A 105 -10.74 -17.60 -9.37
C TYR A 105 -11.69 -18.11 -10.45
N GLU A 106 -12.87 -18.60 -10.04
CA GLU A 106 -13.88 -19.19 -10.94
C GLU A 106 -14.79 -18.15 -11.60
N ASN A 107 -14.69 -16.88 -11.22
CA ASN A 107 -15.47 -15.79 -11.79
C ASN A 107 -14.67 -14.50 -11.80
N SER A 108 -13.84 -14.33 -12.84
CA SER A 108 -12.99 -13.15 -13.04
C SER A 108 -13.74 -11.89 -13.44
N ASP A 109 -15.02 -11.99 -13.81
CA ASP A 109 -15.80 -10.88 -14.37
C ASP A 109 -16.33 -9.93 -13.29
N GLY A 110 -16.13 -10.26 -12.01
CA GLY A 110 -16.55 -9.44 -10.88
C GLY A 110 -15.48 -9.36 -9.78
N TYR A 111 -15.40 -8.19 -9.17
CA TYR A 111 -14.63 -7.96 -7.95
C TYR A 111 -15.54 -7.39 -6.85
N ILE A 112 -15.25 -7.74 -5.60
CA ILE A 112 -16.02 -7.30 -4.43
C ILE A 112 -15.14 -6.41 -3.59
N PHE A 113 -15.55 -5.14 -3.43
CA PHE A 113 -14.92 -4.21 -2.49
C PHE A 113 -14.94 -4.79 -1.07
N GLN A 114 -13.79 -4.79 -0.41
CA GLN A 114 -13.64 -5.32 0.95
C GLN A 114 -13.59 -4.19 1.96
N ASP A 115 -12.63 -3.28 1.80
CA ASP A 115 -12.37 -2.19 2.72
C ASP A 115 -11.47 -1.13 2.06
N GLN A 116 -11.38 0.04 2.69
CA GLN A 116 -10.44 1.10 2.29
C GLN A 116 -9.72 1.69 3.50
N ILE A 117 -8.48 2.13 3.31
CA ILE A 117 -7.71 2.82 4.34
C ILE A 117 -6.94 4.00 3.74
N LYS A 118 -6.65 5.02 4.54
CA LYS A 118 -5.89 6.20 4.10
C LYS A 118 -4.56 6.27 4.83
N THR A 119 -3.53 6.70 4.13
CA THR A 119 -2.24 7.03 4.74
C THR A 119 -2.34 8.26 5.64
N SER A 120 -1.27 8.48 6.39
CA SER A 120 -0.96 9.80 6.94
C SER A 120 -0.74 10.83 5.81
N ARG A 121 -0.71 12.12 6.18
CA ARG A 121 -0.52 13.22 5.21
C ARG A 121 0.90 13.20 4.65
N ILE A 122 1.00 13.31 3.33
CA ILE A 122 2.24 13.46 2.59
C ILE A 122 2.31 14.90 2.07
N THR A 123 3.42 15.60 2.33
CA THR A 123 3.70 16.92 1.76
C THR A 123 4.70 16.76 0.61
N VAL A 124 4.30 17.11 -0.60
CA VAL A 124 5.15 17.04 -1.79
C VAL A 124 5.68 18.43 -2.11
N VAL A 125 6.99 18.54 -2.30
CA VAL A 125 7.70 19.80 -2.57
C VAL A 125 8.69 19.63 -3.73
N ASN A 126 9.02 20.71 -4.43
CA ASN A 126 10.01 20.73 -5.50
C ASN A 126 11.39 21.16 -4.95
N GLU A 127 11.82 20.49 -3.88
CA GLU A 127 13.16 20.60 -3.32
C GLU A 127 13.60 19.22 -2.82
N ASP A 128 14.90 19.02 -2.66
CA ASP A 128 15.42 17.74 -2.17
C ASP A 128 14.95 17.51 -0.73
N VAL A 129 14.35 16.34 -0.50
CA VAL A 129 13.88 15.92 0.82
C VAL A 129 14.65 14.68 1.24
N PRO A 130 15.18 14.62 2.47
CA PRO A 130 15.76 13.40 3.01
C PRO A 130 14.73 12.26 3.03
N ALA A 131 15.20 11.02 2.84
CA ALA A 131 14.37 9.83 2.98
C ALA A 131 13.63 9.80 4.33
N GLY A 132 12.42 9.25 4.32
CA GLY A 132 11.64 9.08 5.54
C GLY A 132 12.27 8.08 6.50
N THR A 133 11.97 8.21 7.78
CA THR A 133 12.46 7.28 8.80
C THR A 133 11.44 6.17 9.07
N LEU A 134 11.88 4.92 8.94
CA LEU A 134 11.10 3.75 9.31
C LEU A 134 11.12 3.51 10.82
N SER A 135 9.97 3.23 11.39
CA SER A 135 9.85 2.68 12.74
C SER A 135 10.37 1.23 12.81
N SER A 136 10.56 0.71 14.03
CA SER A 136 11.01 -0.67 14.23
C SER A 136 10.02 -1.72 13.69
N SER A 137 8.72 -1.45 13.80
CA SER A 137 7.68 -2.33 13.23
C SER A 137 7.72 -2.32 11.70
N GLU A 138 7.83 -1.13 11.09
CA GLU A 138 7.88 -1.00 9.63
C GLU A 138 9.12 -1.67 9.05
N ARG A 139 10.28 -1.56 9.71
CA ARG A 139 11.49 -2.31 9.33
C ARG A 139 11.28 -3.82 9.34
N GLY A 140 10.46 -4.34 10.27
CA GLY A 140 10.09 -5.75 10.30
C GLY A 140 9.29 -6.16 9.07
N VAL A 141 8.32 -5.33 8.67
CA VAL A 141 7.49 -5.53 7.48
C VAL A 141 8.34 -5.50 6.21
N ILE A 142 9.20 -4.49 6.05
CA ILE A 142 10.11 -4.35 4.90
C ILE A 142 11.02 -5.58 4.78
N ARG A 143 11.61 -6.04 5.89
CA ARG A 143 12.45 -7.25 5.90
C ARG A 143 11.66 -8.50 5.50
N ALA A 144 10.43 -8.66 5.98
CA ALA A 144 9.58 -9.78 5.61
C ALA A 144 9.31 -9.79 4.10
N LEU A 145 9.00 -8.62 3.52
CA LEU A 145 8.79 -8.45 2.08
C LEU A 145 10.07 -8.73 1.26
N GLN A 146 11.22 -8.21 1.68
CA GLN A 146 12.51 -8.47 1.03
C GLN A 146 12.87 -9.96 1.07
N ASN A 147 12.68 -10.63 2.21
CA ASN A 147 12.87 -12.08 2.34
C ASN A 147 11.93 -12.89 1.44
N ALA A 148 10.77 -12.31 1.11
CA ALA A 148 9.80 -12.89 0.19
C ALA A 148 10.10 -12.58 -1.29
N GLY A 149 11.19 -11.88 -1.58
CA GLY A 149 11.63 -11.53 -2.94
C GLY A 149 11.07 -10.22 -3.49
N VAL A 150 10.40 -9.42 -2.68
CA VAL A 150 9.91 -8.09 -3.11
C VAL A 150 11.09 -7.12 -3.19
N SER A 151 11.29 -6.53 -4.37
CA SER A 151 12.30 -5.50 -4.60
C SER A 151 11.83 -4.18 -3.98
N ILE A 152 12.46 -3.78 -2.89
CA ILE A 152 12.23 -2.50 -2.22
C ILE A 152 13.53 -1.69 -2.35
N PRO A 153 13.47 -0.45 -2.88
CA PRO A 153 14.63 0.44 -3.02
C PRO A 153 15.38 0.69 -1.70
#